data_AF-A0A840SDR0-F1
#
_entry.id   AF-A0A840SDR0-F1
#
_cell.length_a   1.000
_cell.length_b   1.000
_cell.length_c   1.000
_cell.angle_alpha   90.00
_cell.angle_beta   90.00
_cell.angle_gamma   90.00
#
_symmetry.space_group_name_H-M   'P 1'
#
loop_
_entity.id
_entity.type
_entity.pdbx_description
1 polymer ?
#
loop_
_entity_poly.entity_id
_entity_poly.type
_entity_poly.pdbx_seq_one_letter_code
_entity_poly.pdbx_strand_id
1 'polypeptide(L)'
;MYTKKNRFTETDALIYDDKTHAVFYNSSAWSKIQDEELRDVLRFIYESKATSSFSKLLEENTLRAKSRPEMEDEYMYFMDILEEEKEYAREAGLAEGRAEGARQKAVETAGKLLREGVSLQTVIKCTGLSENDIKNIK
;
A
#
# COMPACT_ATOMS: atom_id res chain seq x y z
N MET A 1 -7.36 19.93 36.19
CA MET A 1 -8.72 19.55 35.78
C MET A 1 -9.47 20.84 35.49
N TYR A 2 -10.09 20.95 34.33
CA TYR A 2 -10.94 22.09 34.00
C TYR A 2 -12.36 21.60 33.73
N THR A 3 -13.35 22.37 34.17
CA THR A 3 -14.77 22.08 33.93
C THR A 3 -15.35 23.18 33.07
N LYS A 4 -15.99 22.83 31.95
CA LYS A 4 -16.66 23.79 31.08
C LYS A 4 -18.10 24.00 31.53
N LYS A 5 -18.54 25.25 31.53
CA LYS A 5 -19.94 25.66 31.64
C LYS A 5 -20.32 26.42 30.39
N ASN A 6 -21.52 26.18 29.87
CA ASN A 6 -22.07 26.89 28.72
C ASN A 6 -22.78 28.16 29.19
N ARG A 7 -22.60 29.28 28.47
CA ARG A 7 -23.24 30.57 28.73
C ARG A 7 -23.77 31.16 27.42
N PHE A 8 -24.77 32.02 27.54
CA PHE A 8 -25.30 32.78 26.40
C PHE A 8 -24.33 33.89 26.01
N THR A 9 -24.17 34.14 24.72
CA THR A 9 -23.23 35.15 24.21
C THR A 9 -23.71 36.57 24.48
N GLU A 10 -25.03 36.75 24.60
CA GLU A 10 -25.70 38.03 24.82
C GLU A 10 -25.63 38.49 26.28
N THR A 11 -25.44 37.57 27.23
CA THR A 11 -25.46 37.88 28.67
C THR A 11 -24.73 36.83 29.52
N ASP A 12 -23.64 37.24 30.16
CA ASP A 12 -22.82 36.38 31.03
C ASP A 12 -23.49 36.00 32.36
N ALA A 13 -24.57 36.69 32.75
CA ALA A 13 -25.31 36.43 33.99
C ALA A 13 -26.16 35.15 33.93
N LEU A 14 -26.47 34.65 32.72
CA LEU A 14 -27.29 33.46 32.52
C LEU A 14 -26.41 32.26 32.13
N ILE A 15 -26.49 31.20 32.94
CA ILE A 15 -25.83 29.93 32.67
C ILE A 15 -26.82 29.05 31.91
N TYR A 16 -26.39 28.50 30.77
CA TYR A 16 -27.16 27.51 30.03
C TYR A 16 -26.91 26.14 30.65
N ASP A 17 -27.87 25.66 31.44
CA ASP A 17 -27.82 24.35 32.07
C ASP A 17 -28.43 23.29 31.14
N ASP A 18 -27.63 22.83 30.18
CA ASP A 18 -27.94 21.69 29.31
C ASP A 18 -27.69 20.33 29.99
N LYS A 19 -27.41 20.33 31.30
CA LYS A 19 -27.02 19.16 32.10
C LYS A 19 -25.74 18.46 31.62
N THR A 20 -25.02 18.99 30.64
CA THR A 20 -23.80 18.40 30.10
C THR A 20 -22.60 18.83 30.94
N HIS A 21 -21.89 17.85 31.50
CA HIS A 21 -20.71 18.08 32.31
C HIS A 21 -19.45 17.70 31.51
N ALA A 22 -18.78 18.69 30.93
CA ALA A 22 -17.54 18.48 30.21
C ALA A 22 -16.33 18.72 31.13
N VAL A 23 -15.49 17.69 31.29
CA VAL A 23 -14.26 17.71 32.09
C VAL A 23 -13.06 17.52 31.17
N PHE A 24 -12.05 18.38 31.33
CA PHE A 24 -10.81 18.33 30.56
C PHE A 24 -9.64 17.95 31.45
N TYR A 25 -8.93 16.90 31.02
CA TYR A 25 -7.70 16.42 31.64
C TYR A 25 -6.51 16.67 30.70
N ASN A 26 -5.40 17.12 31.27
CA ASN A 26 -4.12 17.17 30.56
C ASN A 26 -3.40 15.83 30.77
N SER A 27 -3.30 15.03 29.72
CA SER A 27 -2.65 13.71 29.77
C SER A 27 -1.16 13.79 30.12
N SER A 28 -0.45 14.85 29.73
CA SER A 28 0.99 15.00 30.09
C SER A 28 1.23 15.29 31.58
N ALA A 29 0.20 15.73 32.31
CA ALA A 29 0.27 16.02 33.74
C ALA A 29 -0.28 14.86 34.61
N TRP A 30 -0.31 13.63 34.06
CA TRP A 30 -0.87 12.45 34.73
C TRP A 30 -0.28 12.23 36.12
N SER A 31 1.02 12.48 36.33
CA SER A 31 1.70 12.27 37.61
C SER A 31 1.17 13.13 38.77
N LYS A 32 0.43 14.21 38.47
CA LYS A 32 -0.17 15.12 39.46
C LYS A 32 -1.59 14.71 39.87
N ILE A 33 -2.17 13.67 39.26
CA ILE A 33 -3.52 13.18 39.56
C ILE A 33 -3.46 12.24 40.78
N GLN A 34 -4.35 12.49 41.75
CA GLN A 34 -4.45 11.70 42.98
C GLN A 34 -5.21 10.39 42.77
N ASP A 35 -6.22 10.41 41.89
CA ASP A 35 -6.99 9.22 41.53
C ASP A 35 -6.12 8.24 40.73
N GLU A 36 -5.95 7.03 41.26
CA GLU A 36 -5.02 6.04 40.72
C GLU A 36 -5.47 5.48 39.36
N GLU A 37 -6.76 5.20 39.20
CA GLU A 37 -7.32 4.64 37.96
C GLU A 37 -7.26 5.67 36.83
N LEU A 38 -7.68 6.91 37.11
CA LEU A 38 -7.62 8.01 36.15
C LEU A 38 -6.18 8.38 35.80
N ARG A 39 -5.27 8.35 36.77
CA ARG A 39 -3.83 8.56 36.53
C ARG A 39 -3.28 7.52 35.56
N ASP A 40 -3.63 6.25 35.74
CA ASP A 40 -3.17 5.16 34.88
C ASP A 40 -3.75 5.26 33.47
N VAL A 41 -5.01 5.70 33.31
CA VAL A 41 -5.60 5.99 32.00
C VAL A 41 -4.88 7.14 31.30
N LEU A 42 -4.63 8.25 32.00
CA LEU A 42 -3.93 9.40 31.41
C LEU A 42 -2.47 9.06 31.07
N ARG A 43 -1.80 8.23 31.89
CA ARG A 43 -0.48 7.68 31.57
C ARG A 43 -0.54 6.80 30.32
N PHE A 44 -1.54 5.94 30.19
CA PHE A 44 -1.72 5.13 28.98
C PHE A 44 -1.88 6.00 27.73
N ILE A 45 -2.72 7.04 27.78
CA ILE A 45 -2.92 7.96 26.65
C ILE A 45 -1.62 8.70 26.28
N TYR A 46 -0.81 9.08 27.27
CA TYR A 46 0.42 9.83 27.03
C TYR A 46 1.61 8.94 26.60
N GLU A 47 1.79 7.78 27.23
CA GLU A 47 2.97 6.91 27.04
C GLU A 47 2.70 5.69 26.16
N SER A 48 1.44 5.41 25.83
CA SER A 48 1.01 4.21 25.11
C SER A 48 1.42 2.88 25.79
N LYS A 49 1.56 2.87 27.11
CA LYS A 49 1.94 1.69 27.91
C LYS A 49 0.79 1.25 28.81
N ALA A 50 0.19 0.10 28.52
CA ALA A 50 -0.87 -0.44 29.36
C ALA A 50 -0.28 -0.95 30.68
N THR A 51 -0.74 -0.39 31.79
CA THR A 51 -0.26 -0.75 33.14
C THR A 51 -1.39 -1.29 34.02
N SER A 52 -2.58 -0.71 33.91
CA SER A 52 -3.79 -1.12 34.64
C SER A 52 -4.65 -2.11 33.85
N SER A 53 -5.53 -2.83 34.54
CA SER A 53 -6.53 -3.72 33.94
C SER A 53 -7.39 -3.01 32.89
N PHE A 54 -7.84 -1.79 33.19
CA PHE A 54 -8.63 -0.98 32.27
C PHE A 54 -7.83 -0.53 31.04
N SER A 55 -6.57 -0.10 31.21
CA SER A 55 -5.72 0.28 30.05
C SER A 55 -5.42 -0.91 29.13
N LYS A 56 -5.27 -2.13 29.68
CA LYS A 56 -5.11 -3.36 28.89
C LYS A 56 -6.38 -3.70 28.11
N LEU A 57 -7.55 -3.55 28.72
CA LEU A 57 -8.83 -3.73 28.04
C LEU A 57 -8.99 -2.75 26.86
N LEU A 58 -8.54 -1.50 27.03
CA LEU A 58 -8.58 -0.50 25.97
C LEU A 58 -7.60 -0.83 24.83
N GLU A 59 -6.41 -1.29 25.15
CA GLU A 59 -5.42 -1.77 24.18
C GLU A 59 -5.96 -2.96 23.38
N GLU A 60 -6.53 -3.96 24.06
CA GLU A 60 -7.14 -5.13 23.42
C GLU A 60 -8.29 -4.75 22.47
N ASN A 61 -9.20 -3.88 22.91
CA ASN A 61 -10.29 -3.40 22.05
C ASN A 61 -9.78 -2.56 20.87
N THR A 62 -8.71 -1.79 21.06
CA THR A 62 -8.08 -1.02 19.98
C THR A 62 -7.43 -1.95 18.95
N LEU A 63 -6.74 -2.99 19.40
CA LEU A 63 -6.19 -4.03 18.53
C LEU A 63 -7.31 -4.75 17.77
N ARG A 64 -8.38 -5.12 18.45
CA ARG A 64 -9.56 -5.75 17.85
C ARG A 64 -10.26 -4.87 16.81
N ALA A 65 -10.35 -3.56 17.05
CA ALA A 65 -10.92 -2.61 16.10
C ALA A 65 -10.03 -2.37 14.88
N LYS A 66 -8.70 -2.52 15.04
CA LYS A 66 -7.71 -2.44 13.95
C LYS A 66 -7.68 -3.72 13.13
N SER A 67 -7.84 -4.89 13.75
CA SER A 67 -8.01 -6.16 13.05
C SER A 67 -9.44 -6.26 12.54
N ARG A 68 -9.73 -5.64 11.39
CA ARG A 68 -10.96 -5.92 10.65
C ARG A 68 -10.69 -7.12 9.74
N PRO A 69 -11.16 -8.33 10.07
CA PRO A 69 -10.95 -9.52 9.23
C PRO A 69 -11.51 -9.34 7.80
N GLU A 70 -12.54 -8.51 7.63
CA GLU A 70 -13.08 -8.10 6.33
C GLU A 70 -12.02 -7.44 5.43
N MET A 71 -11.13 -6.63 6.02
CA MET A 71 -10.02 -5.99 5.30
C MET A 71 -8.88 -6.97 5.04
N GLU A 72 -8.71 -8.01 5.87
CA GLU A 72 -7.72 -9.06 5.63
C GLU A 72 -8.11 -9.91 4.43
N ASP A 73 -9.38 -10.31 4.31
CA ASP A 73 -9.86 -11.10 3.16
C ASP A 73 -9.79 -10.30 1.84
N GLU A 74 -10.24 -9.04 1.84
CA GLU A 74 -10.13 -8.18 0.65
C GLU A 74 -8.68 -7.90 0.28
N TYR A 75 -7.80 -7.69 1.27
CA TYR A 75 -6.37 -7.48 1.04
C TYR A 75 -5.69 -8.74 0.51
N MET A 76 -5.99 -9.92 1.06
CA MET A 76 -5.46 -11.20 0.57
C MET A 76 -5.92 -11.48 -0.86
N TYR A 77 -7.21 -11.29 -1.16
CA TYR A 77 -7.73 -11.42 -2.52
C TYR A 77 -7.05 -10.45 -3.50
N PHE A 78 -6.85 -9.21 -3.09
CA PHE A 78 -6.15 -8.21 -3.90
C PHE A 78 -4.68 -8.61 -4.13
N MET A 79 -4.00 -9.15 -3.12
CA MET A 79 -2.62 -9.62 -3.25
C MET A 79 -2.51 -10.83 -4.18
N ASP A 80 -3.45 -11.77 -4.13
CA ASP A 80 -3.48 -12.92 -5.03
C ASP A 80 -3.64 -12.48 -6.50
N ILE A 81 -4.55 -11.54 -6.79
CA ILE A 81 -4.71 -10.98 -8.14
C ILE A 81 -3.40 -10.32 -8.61
N LEU A 82 -2.76 -9.52 -7.76
CA LEU A 82 -1.52 -8.84 -8.12
C LEU A 82 -0.38 -9.82 -8.41
N GLU A 83 -0.28 -10.92 -7.68
CA GLU A 83 0.73 -11.95 -7.92
C GLU A 83 0.47 -12.65 -9.27
N GLU A 84 -0.78 -13.02 -9.56
CA GLU A 84 -1.18 -13.62 -10.84
C GLU A 84 -0.88 -12.69 -12.02
N GLU A 85 -1.24 -11.40 -11.94
CA GLU A 85 -0.96 -10.42 -12.99
C GLU A 85 0.55 -10.24 -13.23
N LYS A 86 1.34 -10.26 -12.16
CA LYS A 86 2.80 -10.15 -12.22
C LYS A 86 3.45 -11.37 -12.86
N GLU A 87 2.96 -12.57 -12.56
CA GLU A 87 3.40 -13.79 -13.23
C GLU A 87 3.04 -13.77 -14.72
N TYR A 88 1.81 -13.42 -15.06
CA TYR A 88 1.38 -13.28 -16.45
C TYR A 88 2.22 -12.27 -17.22
N ALA A 89 2.44 -11.08 -16.64
CA ALA A 89 3.25 -10.04 -17.26
C ALA A 89 4.71 -10.48 -17.46
N ARG A 90 5.28 -11.23 -16.51
CA ARG A 90 6.62 -11.80 -16.63
C ARG A 90 6.69 -12.84 -17.75
N GLU A 91 5.71 -13.73 -17.85
CA GLU A 91 5.67 -14.75 -18.90
C GLU A 91 5.50 -14.13 -20.29
N ALA A 92 4.58 -13.18 -20.42
CA ALA A 92 4.36 -12.41 -21.64
C ALA A 92 5.63 -11.66 -22.07
N GLY A 93 6.28 -10.95 -21.14
CA GLY A 93 7.53 -10.24 -21.40
C GLY A 93 8.68 -11.18 -21.81
N LEU A 94 8.78 -12.37 -21.20
CA LEU A 94 9.76 -13.38 -21.59
C LEU A 94 9.47 -13.97 -22.98
N ALA A 95 8.20 -14.19 -23.32
CA ALA A 95 7.80 -14.69 -24.63
C ALA A 95 8.09 -13.66 -25.73
N GLU A 96 7.69 -12.40 -25.51
CA GLU A 96 7.96 -11.29 -26.42
C GLU A 96 9.47 -11.05 -26.58
N GLY A 97 10.22 -11.02 -25.48
CA GLY A 97 11.68 -10.85 -25.52
C GLY A 97 12.40 -11.98 -26.27
N ARG A 98 11.94 -13.23 -26.14
CA ARG A 98 12.49 -14.35 -26.93
C ARG A 98 12.17 -14.22 -28.42
N ALA A 99 10.94 -13.82 -28.76
CA ALA A 99 10.52 -13.64 -30.14
C ALA A 99 11.30 -12.50 -30.81
N GLU A 100 11.43 -11.36 -30.13
CA GLU A 100 12.18 -10.22 -30.64
C GLU A 100 13.68 -10.54 -30.77
N GLY A 101 14.27 -11.20 -29.77
CA GLY A 101 15.67 -11.63 -29.83
C GLY A 101 15.94 -12.64 -30.96
N ALA A 102 15.02 -13.58 -31.19
CA ALA A 102 15.11 -14.51 -32.32
C ALA A 102 15.00 -13.79 -33.67
N ARG A 103 14.07 -12.84 -33.80
CA ARG A 103 13.90 -12.01 -35.00
C ARG A 103 15.14 -11.15 -35.27
N GLN A 104 15.65 -10.47 -34.25
CA GLN A 104 16.85 -9.64 -34.37
C GLN A 104 18.06 -10.47 -34.82
N LYS A 105 18.28 -11.64 -34.21
CA LYS A 105 19.36 -12.55 -34.62
C LYS A 105 19.20 -13.05 -36.06
N ALA A 106 17.96 -13.34 -36.49
CA ALA A 106 17.69 -13.74 -37.87
C ALA A 106 18.03 -12.60 -38.86
N VAL A 107 17.66 -11.35 -38.52
CA VAL A 107 17.96 -10.15 -39.32
C VAL A 107 19.47 -9.90 -39.40
N GLU A 108 20.18 -9.96 -38.28
CA GLU A 108 21.64 -9.81 -38.25
C GLU A 108 22.35 -10.89 -39.07
N THR A 109 21.86 -12.13 -39.00
CA THR A 109 22.41 -13.26 -39.76
C THR A 109 22.16 -13.07 -41.26
N ALA A 110 20.95 -12.64 -41.65
CA ALA A 110 20.62 -12.33 -43.04
C ALA A 110 21.54 -11.23 -43.60
N GLY A 111 21.74 -10.14 -42.86
CA GLY A 111 22.62 -9.05 -43.27
C GLY A 111 24.10 -9.45 -43.37
N LYS A 112 24.57 -10.42 -42.56
CA LYS A 112 25.92 -10.99 -42.71
C LYS A 112 26.02 -11.85 -43.97
N LEU A 113 25.07 -12.76 -44.20
CA LEU A 113 25.07 -13.64 -45.37
C LEU A 113 24.99 -12.86 -46.69
N LEU A 114 24.17 -11.81 -46.76
CA LEU A 114 24.08 -10.95 -47.93
C LEU A 114 25.40 -10.24 -48.24
N ARG A 115 26.12 -9.76 -47.20
CA ARG A 115 27.44 -9.12 -47.36
C ARG A 115 28.50 -10.10 -47.87
N GLU A 116 28.41 -11.37 -47.51
CA GLU A 116 29.26 -12.45 -48.02
C GLU A 116 28.88 -12.91 -49.45
N GLY A 117 27.88 -12.28 -50.08
CA GLY A 117 27.45 -12.59 -51.44
C GLY A 117 26.56 -13.83 -51.57
N VAL A 118 26.00 -14.33 -50.46
CA VAL A 118 25.06 -15.47 -50.48
C VAL A 118 23.75 -15.06 -51.15
N SER A 119 23.20 -15.94 -51.99
CA SER A 119 21.98 -15.64 -52.76
C SER A 119 20.75 -15.45 -51.86
N LEU A 120 19.86 -14.53 -52.24
CA LEU A 120 18.64 -14.17 -51.51
C LEU A 120 17.78 -15.41 -51.13
N GLN A 121 17.61 -16.36 -52.06
CA GLN A 121 16.86 -17.57 -51.78
C GLN A 121 17.49 -18.46 -50.69
N THR A 122 18.82 -18.51 -50.63
CA THR A 122 19.53 -19.25 -49.58
C THR A 122 19.37 -18.56 -48.24
N VAL A 123 19.44 -17.22 -48.21
CA VAL A 123 19.24 -16.43 -47.00
C VAL A 123 17.82 -16.61 -46.43
N ILE A 124 16.79 -16.58 -47.29
CA ILE A 124 15.40 -16.87 -46.89
C ILE A 124 15.30 -18.24 -46.22
N LYS A 125 15.87 -19.29 -46.84
CA LYS A 125 15.86 -20.65 -46.29
C LYS A 125 16.60 -20.78 -44.96
N CYS A 126 17.71 -20.07 -44.79
CA CYS A 126 18.54 -20.16 -43.58
C CYS A 126 17.99 -19.36 -42.40
N THR A 127 17.29 -18.25 -42.66
CA THR A 127 16.85 -17.31 -41.62
C THR A 127 15.35 -17.36 -41.33
N GLY A 128 14.55 -17.95 -42.23
CA GLY A 128 13.10 -18.01 -42.11
C GLY A 128 12.40 -16.65 -42.28
N LEU A 129 13.14 -15.60 -42.66
CA LEU A 129 12.61 -14.26 -42.91
C LEU A 129 11.90 -14.20 -44.27
N SER A 130 10.90 -13.33 -44.37
CA SER A 130 10.25 -13.06 -45.65
C SER A 130 11.18 -12.29 -46.60
N GLU A 131 10.91 -12.39 -47.90
CA GLU A 131 11.68 -11.62 -48.89
C GLU A 131 11.61 -10.11 -48.64
N ASN A 132 10.45 -9.61 -48.19
CA ASN A 132 10.27 -8.20 -47.84
C ASN A 132 11.08 -7.80 -46.60
N ASP A 133 11.11 -8.64 -45.56
CA ASP A 133 11.93 -8.37 -44.37
C ASP A 133 13.41 -8.24 -44.77
N ILE A 134 13.90 -9.12 -45.64
CA ILE A 134 15.30 -9.14 -46.08
C ILE A 134 15.64 -7.96 -46.98
N LYS A 135 14.77 -7.57 -47.91
CA LYS A 135 14.98 -6.39 -48.78
C LYS A 135 15.03 -5.08 -48.01
N ASN A 136 14.42 -5.04 -46.83
CA ASN A 136 14.44 -3.88 -45.94
C ASN A 136 15.69 -3.83 -45.04
N ILE A 137 16.53 -4.88 -45.04
CA ILE A 137 17.83 -4.89 -44.36
C ILE A 137 18.79 -4.05 -45.21
N LYS A 138 19.17 -2.88 -44.71
CA LYS A 138 20.18 -2.01 -45.33
C LYS A 138 21.60 -2.50 -45.05
#